data_AF-A0A6V8E3A1-F1
#
_entry.id   AF-A0A6V8E3A1-F1
#
_cell.length_a   1.000
_cell.length_b   1.000
_cell.length_c   1.000
_cell.angle_alpha   90.00
_cell.angle_beta   90.00
_cell.angle_gamma   90.00
#
_symmetry.space_group_name_H-M   'P 1'
#
loop_
_entity.id
_entity.type
_entity.pdbx_description
1 polymer ?
#
loop_
_entity_poly.entity_id
_entity_poly.type
_entity_poly.pdbx_seq_one_letter_code
_entity_poly.pdbx_strand_id
1 'polypeptide(L)'
;MAFSPRKRARRPFGHVKSWPKTEASEVRIQGFAGWKAGMTHILARDLNPRSPSAGQETRIPVTVVECPKMRILGVRGYQMTPYGKQAVGEAWADAGQIADAFSDLFKRLPERKEHDAEKHFENLENSDLCEVRMIVAT
;
A
#
# COMPACT_ATOMS: atom_id res chain seq x y z
N MET A 1 1.10 -19.66 20.93
CA MET A 1 2.41 -18.96 20.78
C MET A 1 2.53 -18.10 19.52
N ALA A 2 1.48 -17.88 18.71
CA ALA A 2 1.61 -17.21 17.40
C ALA A 2 1.98 -15.70 17.42
N PHE A 3 1.90 -15.04 18.58
CA PHE A 3 2.18 -13.60 18.75
C PHE A 3 3.36 -13.33 19.70
N SER A 4 4.28 -14.30 19.85
CA SER A 4 5.53 -14.12 20.58
C SER A 4 6.69 -13.76 19.63
N PRO A 5 7.68 -12.97 20.10
CA PRO A 5 7.74 -12.30 21.39
C PRO A 5 6.79 -11.08 21.46
N ARG A 6 6.17 -10.86 22.62
CA ARG A 6 5.35 -9.67 22.89
C ARG A 6 6.26 -8.48 23.13
N LYS A 7 6.74 -7.86 22.05
CA LYS A 7 7.62 -6.69 22.07
C LYS A 7 7.03 -5.53 21.27
N ARG A 8 7.55 -4.33 21.51
CA ARG A 8 7.18 -3.14 20.73
C ARG A 8 7.48 -3.37 19.24
N ALA A 9 6.53 -3.01 18.39
CA ALA A 9 6.74 -3.05 16.95
C ALA A 9 7.89 -2.11 16.55
N ARG A 10 8.73 -2.54 15.60
CA ARG A 10 9.85 -1.73 15.08
C ARG A 10 9.38 -0.52 14.27
N ARG A 11 8.18 -0.60 13.69
CA ARG A 11 7.59 0.44 12.83
C ARG A 11 6.24 0.88 13.42
N PRO A 12 5.90 2.17 13.33
CA PRO A 12 4.61 2.66 13.82
C PRO A 12 3.43 2.31 12.90
N PHE A 13 3.70 1.97 11.64
CA PHE A 13 2.71 1.56 10.64
C PHE A 13 2.74 0.05 10.37
N GLY A 14 1.60 -0.49 9.93
CA GLY A 14 1.46 -1.90 9.56
C GLY A 14 2.24 -2.26 8.30
N HIS A 15 2.88 -3.43 8.29
CA HIS A 15 3.56 -3.98 7.12
C HIS A 15 2.79 -5.19 6.58
N VAL A 16 2.31 -5.08 5.34
CA VAL A 16 1.58 -6.17 4.67
C VAL A 16 2.57 -7.31 4.36
N LYS A 17 2.25 -8.52 4.84
CA LYS A 17 3.09 -9.71 4.63
C LYS A 17 2.71 -10.51 3.37
N SER A 18 1.43 -10.47 3.01
CA SER A 18 0.87 -11.24 1.90
C SER A 18 -0.15 -10.40 1.17
N TRP A 19 -0.07 -10.41 -0.15
CA TRP A 19 -1.00 -9.74 -1.04
C TRP A 19 -1.98 -10.74 -1.64
N PRO A 20 -3.24 -10.33 -1.95
CA PRO A 20 -4.21 -11.21 -2.57
C PRO A 20 -3.72 -11.63 -3.97
N LYS A 21 -3.91 -12.92 -4.29
CA LYS A 21 -3.79 -13.42 -5.66
C LYS A 21 -5.11 -13.12 -6.36
N THR A 22 -5.07 -12.29 -7.39
CA THR A 22 -6.27 -11.89 -8.14
C THR A 22 -6.12 -12.35 -9.58
N GLU A 23 -7.13 -13.03 -10.12
CA GLU A 23 -7.22 -13.40 -11.54
C GLU A 23 -7.84 -12.26 -12.39
N ALA A 24 -7.75 -11.02 -11.91
CA ALA A 24 -8.34 -9.88 -12.61
C ALA A 24 -7.57 -9.62 -13.91
N SER A 25 -8.30 -9.38 -14.99
CA SER A 25 -7.74 -9.03 -16.30
C SER A 25 -7.09 -7.64 -16.34
N GLU A 26 -7.40 -6.78 -15.36
CA GLU A 26 -6.91 -5.40 -15.28
C GLU A 26 -5.91 -5.20 -14.15
N VAL A 27 -4.91 -4.35 -14.40
CA VAL A 27 -3.94 -3.93 -13.39
C VAL A 27 -4.60 -3.00 -12.38
N ARG A 28 -4.55 -3.36 -11.09
CA ARG A 28 -5.18 -2.60 -10.00
C ARG A 28 -4.27 -2.48 -8.79
N ILE A 29 -4.42 -1.37 -8.08
CA ILE A 29 -3.75 -1.15 -6.80
C ILE A 29 -4.42 -2.03 -5.74
N GLN A 30 -3.63 -2.80 -5.00
CA GLN A 30 -4.16 -3.80 -4.05
C GLN A 30 -4.26 -3.30 -2.60
N GLY A 31 -3.78 -2.09 -2.30
CA GLY A 31 -3.76 -1.56 -0.94
C GLY A 31 -3.87 -0.05 -0.88
N PHE A 32 -4.46 0.43 0.20
CA PHE A 32 -4.58 1.85 0.51
C PHE A 32 -4.29 2.07 2.00
N ALA A 33 -3.86 3.28 2.37
CA ALA A 33 -3.59 3.65 3.76
C ALA A 33 -4.51 4.78 4.23
N GLY A 34 -4.80 4.80 5.52
CA GLY A 34 -5.62 5.84 6.13
C GLY A 34 -5.38 5.95 7.62
N TRP A 35 -5.94 6.98 8.23
CA TRP A 35 -5.77 7.33 9.63
C TRP A 35 -7.06 7.11 10.40
N LYS A 36 -6.99 6.42 11.55
CA LYS A 36 -8.17 6.20 12.38
C LYS A 36 -8.65 7.53 12.97
N ALA A 37 -9.82 7.99 12.56
CA ALA A 37 -10.44 9.20 13.08
C ALA A 37 -11.26 8.91 14.35
N GLY A 38 -12.03 7.82 14.36
CA GLY A 38 -12.90 7.50 15.49
C GLY A 38 -13.80 6.29 15.24
N MET A 39 -14.80 6.13 16.09
CA MET A 39 -15.82 5.08 15.96
C MET A 39 -17.20 5.67 16.19
N THR A 40 -18.16 5.20 15.41
CA THR A 40 -19.59 5.58 15.51
C THR A 40 -20.45 4.34 15.34
N HIS A 41 -21.76 4.52 15.23
CA HIS A 41 -22.68 3.46 14.86
C HIS A 41 -23.52 3.93 13.67
N ILE A 42 -23.89 2.98 12.81
CA ILE A 42 -24.86 3.20 11.74
C ILE A 42 -26.06 2.30 11.96
N LEU A 43 -27.20 2.70 11.43
CA LEU A 43 -28.34 1.82 11.22
C LEU A 43 -28.26 1.35 9.77
N ALA A 44 -28.18 0.04 9.57
CA ALA A 44 -28.12 -0.57 8.25
C ALA A 44 -29.14 -1.70 8.17
N ARG A 45 -29.73 -1.89 6.98
CA ARG A 45 -30.62 -3.03 6.73
C ARG A 45 -29.82 -4.30 6.54
N ASP A 46 -30.26 -5.37 7.19
CA ASP A 46 -29.68 -6.69 7.01
C ASP A 46 -30.11 -7.28 5.66
N LEU A 47 -29.16 -7.40 4.73
CA LEU A 47 -29.39 -7.93 3.39
C LEU A 47 -29.15 -9.46 3.31
N ASN A 48 -28.76 -10.10 4.40
CA ASN A 48 -28.53 -11.54 4.38
C ASN A 48 -29.86 -12.31 4.50
N PRO A 49 -30.30 -13.05 3.47
CA PRO A 49 -31.59 -13.74 3.49
C PRO A 49 -31.65 -14.92 4.48
N ARG A 50 -30.50 -15.39 4.97
CA ARG A 50 -30.43 -16.47 5.96
C ARG A 50 -30.43 -15.95 7.40
N SER A 51 -30.45 -14.64 7.58
CA SER A 51 -30.44 -14.02 8.91
C SER A 51 -31.85 -13.94 9.48
N PRO A 52 -32.07 -14.20 10.78
CA PRO A 52 -33.37 -13.98 11.43
C PRO A 52 -33.87 -12.54 11.34
N SER A 53 -32.95 -11.57 11.23
CA SER A 53 -33.24 -10.13 11.09
C SER A 53 -33.28 -9.66 9.63
N ALA A 54 -33.39 -10.57 8.65
CA ALA A 54 -33.41 -10.22 7.23
C ALA A 54 -34.46 -9.13 6.93
N GLY A 55 -34.02 -8.04 6.29
CA GLY A 55 -34.86 -6.89 5.95
C GLY A 55 -35.11 -5.89 7.09
N GLN A 56 -34.68 -6.18 8.32
CA GLN A 56 -34.79 -5.28 9.47
C GLN A 56 -33.57 -4.37 9.59
N GLU A 57 -33.74 -3.21 10.23
CA GLU A 57 -32.65 -2.28 10.54
C GLU A 57 -31.90 -2.71 11.80
N THR A 58 -30.58 -2.88 11.68
CA THR A 58 -29.69 -3.29 12.76
C THR A 58 -28.66 -2.20 13.03
N ARG A 59 -28.34 -1.98 14.31
CA ARG A 59 -27.30 -1.05 14.76
C ARG A 59 -25.92 -1.71 14.66
N ILE A 60 -25.05 -1.18 13.80
CA ILE A 60 -23.72 -1.73 13.54
C ILE A 60 -22.64 -0.74 14.03
N PRO A 61 -21.69 -1.17 14.87
CA PRO A 61 -20.53 -0.34 15.23
C PRO A 61 -19.58 -0.24 14.05
N VAL A 62 -19.15 0.97 13.71
CA VAL A 62 -18.24 1.24 12.59
C VAL A 62 -17.03 2.05 13.04
N THR A 63 -15.90 1.86 12.36
CA THR A 63 -14.70 2.67 12.55
C THR A 63 -14.55 3.63 11.37
N VAL A 64 -14.42 4.92 11.65
CA VAL A 64 -14.20 5.96 10.65
C VAL A 64 -12.69 6.09 10.43
N VAL A 65 -12.27 5.92 9.17
CA VAL A 65 -10.88 6.03 8.74
C VAL A 65 -10.80 7.15 7.71
N GLU A 66 -10.02 8.19 8.01
CA GLU A 66 -9.69 9.25 7.07
C GLU A 66 -8.69 8.72 6.03
N CYS A 67 -9.05 8.81 4.76
CA CYS A 67 -8.26 8.26 3.65
C CYS A 67 -7.91 9.40 2.68
N PRO A 68 -6.91 10.25 3.01
CA PRO A 68 -6.47 11.31 2.12
C PRO A 68 -5.84 10.72 0.85
N LYS A 69 -5.75 11.54 -0.21
CA LYS A 69 -5.13 11.12 -1.47
C LYS A 69 -3.65 10.79 -1.25
N MET A 70 -3.26 9.56 -1.53
CA MET A 70 -1.84 9.16 -1.55
C MET A 70 -1.17 9.57 -2.86
N ARG A 71 0.14 9.79 -2.80
CA ARG A 71 0.97 10.06 -3.98
C ARG A 71 1.94 8.91 -4.22
N ILE A 72 2.14 8.58 -5.49
CA ILE A 72 3.11 7.58 -5.94
C ILE A 72 4.45 8.28 -6.13
N LEU A 73 5.48 7.77 -5.45
CA LEU A 73 6.84 8.29 -5.51
C LEU A 73 7.70 7.52 -6.52
N GLY A 74 7.38 6.24 -6.74
CA GLY A 74 8.11 5.40 -7.67
C GLY A 74 7.56 3.99 -7.76
N VAL A 75 8.14 3.20 -8.64
CA VAL A 75 7.82 1.81 -8.92
C VAL A 75 9.06 0.95 -8.66
N ARG A 76 8.87 -0.22 -8.05
CA ARG A 76 9.92 -1.20 -7.77
C ARG A 76 9.55 -2.54 -8.39
N GLY A 77 10.46 -3.09 -9.19
CA GLY A 77 10.35 -4.44 -9.76
C GLY A 77 11.09 -5.46 -8.91
N TYR A 78 10.51 -6.66 -8.80
CA TYR A 78 11.12 -7.81 -8.15
C TYR A 78 11.31 -8.96 -9.13
N GLN A 79 12.47 -9.60 -9.05
CA GLN A 79 12.80 -10.84 -9.75
C GLN A 79 12.75 -12.01 -8.76
N MET A 80 12.39 -13.19 -9.25
CA MET A 80 12.54 -14.42 -8.48
C MET A 80 13.96 -14.95 -8.63
N THR A 81 14.71 -15.05 -7.53
CA THR A 81 15.99 -15.75 -7.47
C THR A 81 15.83 -17.04 -6.66
N PRO A 82 16.81 -17.96 -6.69
CA PRO A 82 16.78 -19.16 -5.84
C PRO A 82 16.65 -18.85 -4.33
N TYR A 83 16.96 -17.62 -3.92
CA TYR A 83 16.86 -17.14 -2.54
C TYR A 83 15.58 -16.33 -2.26
N GLY A 84 14.65 -16.30 -3.21
CA GLY A 84 13.37 -15.59 -3.12
C GLY A 84 13.35 -14.30 -3.93
N LYS A 85 12.39 -13.42 -3.59
CA LYS A 85 12.16 -12.17 -4.34
C LYS A 85 13.21 -11.13 -4.01
N GLN A 86 13.96 -10.68 -5.00
CA GLN A 86 14.94 -9.60 -4.87
C GLN A 86 14.55 -8.42 -5.75
N ALA A 87 14.83 -7.20 -5.28
CA ALA A 87 14.54 -5.99 -6.03
C ALA A 87 15.58 -5.82 -7.13
N VAL A 88 15.13 -5.71 -8.39
CA VAL A 88 16.00 -5.52 -9.57
C VAL A 88 16.36 -4.05 -9.71
N GLY A 89 15.37 -3.18 -9.52
CA GLY A 89 15.52 -1.75 -9.71
C GLY A 89 14.29 -0.98 -9.28
N GLU A 90 14.43 0.34 -9.31
CA GLU A 90 13.36 1.28 -8.97
C GLU A 90 13.40 2.46 -9.93
N ALA A 91 12.24 2.86 -10.43
CA ALA A 91 12.04 4.09 -11.18
C ALA A 91 11.26 5.07 -10.30
N TRP A 92 11.81 6.25 -10.04
CA TRP A 92 11.25 7.27 -9.16
C TRP A 92 10.83 8.49 -9.96
N ALA A 93 9.83 9.20 -9.42
CA ALA A 93 9.49 10.53 -9.86
C ALA A 93 10.60 11.53 -9.50
N ASP A 94 10.59 12.67 -10.19
CA ASP A 94 11.57 13.72 -9.98
C ASP A 94 11.59 14.23 -8.52
N ALA A 95 12.81 14.47 -8.01
CA ALA A 95 13.02 14.87 -6.63
C ALA A 95 12.37 16.22 -6.30
N GLY A 96 12.34 17.16 -7.25
CA GLY A 96 11.69 18.46 -7.10
C GLY A 96 10.19 18.32 -6.86
N GLN A 97 9.51 17.55 -7.71
CA GLN A 97 8.06 17.29 -7.58
C GLN A 97 7.71 16.58 -6.27
N ILE A 98 8.59 15.69 -5.79
CA ILE A 98 8.43 15.02 -4.52
C ILE A 98 8.62 15.99 -3.34
N ALA A 99 9.60 16.89 -3.41
CA ALA A 99 9.86 17.90 -2.37
C ALA A 99 8.71 18.89 -2.22
N ASP A 100 8.11 19.32 -3.33
CA ASP A 100 6.95 20.21 -3.33
C ASP A 100 5.73 19.56 -2.66
N ALA A 101 5.54 18.26 -2.89
CA ALA A 101 4.45 17.50 -2.27
C ALA A 101 4.73 17.15 -0.81
N PHE A 102 5.99 16.87 -0.45
CA PHE A 102 6.41 16.40 0.86
C PHE A 102 7.77 17.01 1.26
N SER A 103 7.76 18.24 1.75
CA SER A 103 8.97 18.97 2.14
C SER A 103 9.79 18.28 3.24
N ASP A 104 9.12 17.50 4.10
CA ASP A 104 9.77 16.76 5.19
C ASP A 104 10.31 15.38 4.77
N LEU A 105 9.99 14.89 3.57
CA LEU A 105 10.35 13.52 3.16
C LEU A 105 11.87 13.34 3.12
N PHE A 106 12.57 14.30 2.54
CA PHE A 106 14.04 14.25 2.39
C PHE A 106 14.81 14.50 3.69
N LYS A 107 14.12 14.85 4.79
CA LYS A 107 14.73 14.80 6.14
C LYS A 107 14.93 13.36 6.62
N ARG A 108 14.15 12.41 6.08
CA ARG A 108 14.15 11.00 6.48
C ARG A 108 14.76 10.08 5.44
N LEU A 109 14.76 10.50 4.18
CA LEU A 109 15.26 9.75 3.03
C LEU A 109 16.31 10.59 2.27
N PRO A 110 17.40 9.99 1.79
CA PRO A 110 18.36 10.71 0.96
C PRO A 110 17.70 11.14 -0.35
N GLU A 111 17.96 12.37 -0.76
CA GLU A 111 17.52 12.91 -2.03
C GLU A 111 18.25 12.23 -3.19
N ARG A 112 17.51 11.89 -4.25
CA ARG A 112 18.06 11.31 -5.48
C ARG A 112 18.27 12.43 -6.51
N LYS A 113 19.45 13.06 -6.47
CA LYS A 113 19.77 14.21 -7.32
C LYS A 113 20.01 13.85 -8.80
N GLU A 114 20.56 12.68 -9.06
CA GLU A 114 20.83 12.16 -10.40
C GLU A 114 20.04 10.86 -10.57
N HIS A 115 18.81 10.95 -11.08
CA HIS A 115 17.97 9.80 -11.36
C HIS A 115 17.33 9.91 -12.74
N ASP A 116 17.75 9.06 -13.65
CA ASP A 116 17.20 8.97 -15.00
C ASP A 116 16.01 8.01 -15.02
N ALA A 117 14.82 8.56 -14.80
CA ALA A 117 13.60 7.77 -14.66
C ALA A 117 13.33 6.90 -15.89
N GLU A 118 13.54 7.43 -17.10
CA GLU A 118 13.28 6.73 -18.36
C GLU A 118 14.17 5.50 -18.52
N LYS A 119 15.49 5.65 -18.31
CA LYS A 119 16.41 4.50 -18.34
C LYS A 119 16.07 3.45 -17.28
N HIS A 120 15.65 3.88 -16.09
CA HIS A 120 15.25 2.94 -15.04
C HIS A 120 13.94 2.22 -15.38
N PHE A 121 13.01 2.86 -16.07
CA PHE A 121 11.81 2.21 -16.61
C PHE A 121 12.17 1.20 -17.70
N GLU A 122 12.99 1.58 -18.68
CA GLU A 122 13.44 0.66 -19.74
C GLU A 122 14.17 -0.56 -19.16
N ASN A 123 15.03 -0.36 -18.17
CA ASN A 123 15.72 -1.46 -17.49
C ASN A 123 14.75 -2.40 -16.76
N LEU A 124 13.67 -1.86 -16.19
CA LEU A 124 12.64 -2.68 -15.56
C LEU A 124 11.80 -3.45 -16.59
N GLU A 125 11.44 -2.83 -17.71
CA GLU A 125 10.69 -3.48 -18.80
C GLU A 125 11.49 -4.61 -19.45
N ASN A 126 12.80 -4.44 -19.61
CA ASN A 126 13.69 -5.46 -20.18
C ASN A 126 13.98 -6.63 -19.23
N SER A 127 13.61 -6.51 -17.94
CA SER A 127 13.89 -7.52 -16.92
C SER A 127 12.72 -8.49 -16.71
N ASP A 128 13.02 -9.74 -16.36
CA ASP A 128 11.99 -10.75 -16.03
C ASP A 128 11.46 -10.52 -14.60
N LEU A 129 10.39 -9.72 -14.50
CA LEU A 129 9.79 -9.32 -13.24
C LEU A 129 8.68 -10.28 -12.81
N CYS A 130 8.76 -10.78 -11.58
CA CYS A 130 7.73 -11.61 -10.97
C CYS A 130 6.70 -10.82 -10.14
N GLU A 131 7.06 -9.63 -9.65
CA GLU A 131 6.16 -8.76 -8.88
C GLU A 131 6.55 -7.29 -9.04
N VAL A 132 5.56 -6.42 -9.21
CA VAL A 132 5.74 -4.97 -9.29
C VAL A 132 5.03 -4.32 -8.11
N ARG A 133 5.72 -3.43 -7.39
CA ARG A 133 5.18 -2.71 -6.24
C ARG A 133 5.38 -1.22 -6.41
N MET A 134 4.41 -0.42 -5.95
CA MET A 134 4.55 1.03 -5.92
C MET A 134 5.06 1.50 -4.55
N ILE A 135 5.92 2.49 -4.59
CA ILE A 135 6.39 3.24 -3.42
C ILE A 135 5.47 4.44 -3.29
N VAL A 136 4.72 4.50 -2.19
CA VAL A 136 3.68 5.51 -1.97
C VAL A 136 3.90 6.24 -0.66
N ALA A 137 3.46 7.49 -0.60
CA ALA A 137 3.41 8.29 0.61
C ALA A 137 2.01 8.90 0.77
N THR A 138 1.57 8.95 2.04
CA THR A 138 0.40 9.70 2.52
C THR A 138 0.83 11.08 2.97
#